data_AF-A0A9Q9P2L7-F1
#
_entry.id   AF-A0A9Q9P2L7-F1
#
_cell.length_a   1.000
_cell.length_b   1.000
_cell.length_c   1.000
_cell.angle_alpha   90.00
_cell.angle_beta   90.00
_cell.angle_gamma   90.00
#
_symmetry.space_group_name_H-M   'P 1'
#
loop_
_entity.id
_entity.type
_entity.pdbx_description
1 polymer ?
#
loop_
_entity_poly.entity_id
_entity_poly.type
_entity_poly.pdbx_seq_one_letter_code
_entity_poly.pdbx_strand_id
1 'polypeptide(L)'
;MPHFGRGVGRRKMKALCEGLDIKTLDDFNAITEEQIVSVDKFSYKTAAKVLAGMAEHAELFNKIQSIIGFKQQVTSGDRFTGEKIVITGFRDAALEKLIEAEGGEVQSSVSSKTTMVIAASTSGSSGKLKKVHDLNNSGKANIKLIDLATFRKQYLEQPASTGLEF
;
A
#
# COMPACT_ATOMS: atom_id res chain seq x y z
N MET A 1 -1.11 26.30 4.30
CA MET A 1 -1.47 26.03 2.88
C MET A 1 -1.02 24.62 2.52
N PRO A 2 -1.59 23.94 1.52
CA PRO A 2 -1.03 22.68 1.04
C PRO A 2 0.39 22.94 0.49
N HIS A 3 1.40 22.29 1.09
CA HIS A 3 2.84 22.50 0.83
C HIS A 3 3.26 22.35 -0.64
N PHE A 4 2.50 21.58 -1.44
CA PHE A 4 2.75 21.36 -2.86
C PHE A 4 1.61 21.90 -3.76
N GLY A 5 0.76 22.76 -3.20
CA GLY A 5 -0.44 23.28 -3.87
C GLY A 5 -1.58 22.26 -4.00
N ARG A 6 -2.72 22.70 -4.54
CA ARG A 6 -3.86 21.81 -4.81
C ARG A 6 -3.49 20.81 -5.92
N GLY A 7 -3.81 19.54 -5.67
CA GLY A 7 -3.65 18.44 -6.63
C GLY A 7 -2.42 17.56 -6.41
N VAL A 8 -1.50 17.94 -5.51
CA VAL A 8 -0.37 17.12 -5.07
C VAL A 8 -0.58 16.74 -3.60
N GLY A 9 -0.87 15.47 -3.36
CA GLY A 9 -1.11 14.93 -2.03
C GLY A 9 -0.56 13.51 -1.91
N ARG A 10 -0.78 12.86 -0.76
CA ARG A 10 -0.17 11.57 -0.40
C ARG A 10 -0.21 10.52 -1.52
N ARG A 11 -1.36 10.33 -2.20
CA ARG A 11 -1.51 9.33 -3.26
C ARG A 11 -0.66 9.63 -4.49
N LYS A 12 -0.58 10.90 -4.91
CA LYS A 12 0.29 11.30 -6.03
C LYS A 12 1.76 11.15 -5.63
N MET A 13 2.12 11.58 -4.43
CA MET A 13 3.51 11.46 -3.97
C MET A 13 3.94 10.00 -3.87
N LYS A 14 3.07 9.10 -3.38
CA LYS A 14 3.33 7.65 -3.37
C LYS A 14 3.57 7.12 -4.78
N ALA A 15 2.69 7.46 -5.75
CA ALA A 15 2.86 7.04 -7.14
C ALA A 15 4.16 7.60 -7.78
N LEU A 16 4.59 8.79 -7.39
CA LEU A 16 5.85 9.37 -7.83
C LEU A 16 7.05 8.60 -7.28
N CYS A 17 7.07 8.32 -5.97
CA CYS A 17 8.14 7.57 -5.34
C CYS A 17 8.24 6.15 -5.91
N GLU A 18 7.10 5.47 -6.12
CA GLU A 18 7.06 4.15 -6.75
C GLU A 18 7.50 4.18 -8.22
N GLY A 19 7.06 5.18 -8.99
CA GLY A 19 7.35 5.30 -10.42
C GLY A 19 8.81 5.63 -10.74
N LEU A 20 9.51 6.31 -9.83
CA LEU A 20 10.93 6.68 -9.98
C LEU A 20 11.86 5.89 -9.04
N ASP A 21 11.35 4.85 -8.37
CA ASP A 21 12.09 4.04 -7.38
C ASP A 21 12.85 4.88 -6.33
N ILE A 22 12.21 5.94 -5.83
CA ILE A 22 12.77 6.88 -4.87
C ILE A 22 12.80 6.23 -3.48
N LYS A 23 13.99 6.00 -2.95
CA LYS A 23 14.19 5.29 -1.67
C LYS A 23 14.65 6.22 -0.55
N THR A 24 15.32 7.31 -0.90
CA THR A 24 15.91 8.25 0.05
C THR A 24 15.48 9.69 -0.25
N LEU A 25 15.72 10.61 0.70
CA LEU A 25 15.56 12.04 0.43
C LEU A 25 16.57 12.55 -0.59
N ASP A 26 17.73 11.92 -0.73
CA ASP A 26 18.72 12.29 -1.75
C ASP A 26 18.20 11.94 -3.15
N ASP A 27 17.65 10.74 -3.33
CA ASP A 27 16.99 10.35 -4.58
C ASP A 27 15.86 11.31 -4.91
N PHE A 28 15.11 11.73 -3.88
CA PHE A 28 14.01 12.69 -4.04
C PHE A 28 14.52 14.07 -4.45
N ASN A 29 15.59 14.58 -3.81
CA ASN A 29 16.19 15.88 -4.13
C ASN A 29 16.85 15.92 -5.52
N ALA A 30 17.27 14.77 -6.05
CA ALA A 30 17.91 14.66 -7.35
C ALA A 30 16.94 14.56 -8.55
N ILE A 31 15.63 14.48 -8.31
CA ILE A 31 14.65 14.31 -9.40
C ILE A 31 14.56 15.56 -10.29
N THR A 32 14.44 15.32 -11.59
CA THR A 32 14.26 16.35 -12.62
C THR A 32 12.80 16.47 -13.05
N GLU A 33 12.46 17.57 -13.73
CA GLU A 33 11.09 17.78 -14.22
C GLU A 33 10.70 16.68 -15.21
N GLU A 34 11.62 16.32 -16.11
CA GLU A 34 11.45 15.29 -17.12
C GLU A 34 11.15 13.92 -16.50
N GLN A 35 11.87 13.56 -15.44
CA GLN A 35 11.63 12.32 -14.70
C GLN A 35 10.24 12.33 -14.06
N ILE A 36 9.83 13.42 -13.42
CA ILE A 36 8.49 13.50 -12.82
C ILE A 36 7.40 13.37 -13.89
N VAL A 37 7.57 14.03 -15.05
CA VAL A 37 6.62 13.97 -16.17
C VAL A 37 6.54 12.57 -16.79
N SER A 38 7.62 11.78 -16.73
CA SER A 38 7.63 10.41 -17.22
C SER A 38 6.73 9.44 -16.42
N VAL A 39 6.36 9.80 -15.19
CA VAL A 39 5.48 8.99 -14.34
C VAL A 39 4.01 9.14 -14.79
N ASP A 40 3.31 8.01 -14.94
CA ASP A 40 1.90 7.99 -15.30
C ASP A 40 1.07 8.92 -14.39
N LYS A 41 0.20 9.73 -15.00
CA LYS A 41 -0.66 10.76 -14.35
C LYS A 41 0.07 12.01 -13.82
N PHE A 42 1.32 12.25 -14.20
CA PHE A 42 1.99 13.52 -14.00
C PHE A 42 2.00 14.37 -15.28
N SER A 43 1.95 15.68 -15.09
CA SER A 43 2.00 16.69 -16.17
C SER A 43 3.04 17.73 -15.81
N TYR A 44 3.56 18.47 -16.79
CA TYR A 44 4.50 19.57 -16.55
C TYR A 44 4.05 20.52 -15.43
N LYS A 45 2.78 20.94 -15.44
CA LYS A 45 2.21 21.79 -14.38
C LYS A 45 2.21 21.15 -12.98
N THR A 46 2.14 19.82 -12.91
CA THR A 46 2.24 19.08 -11.64
C THR A 46 3.69 18.90 -11.23
N ALA A 47 4.58 18.61 -12.19
CA ALA A 47 6.02 18.46 -11.96
C ALA A 47 6.65 19.77 -11.44
N ALA A 48 6.37 20.90 -12.09
CA ALA A 48 6.82 22.21 -11.65
C ALA A 48 6.36 22.54 -10.21
N LYS A 49 5.15 22.14 -9.80
CA LYS A 49 4.67 22.32 -8.42
C LYS A 49 5.42 21.45 -7.41
N VAL A 50 5.75 20.21 -7.79
CA VAL A 50 6.53 19.30 -6.94
C VAL A 50 7.92 19.90 -6.72
N LEU A 51 8.61 20.30 -7.79
CA LEU A 51 9.93 20.92 -7.72
C LEU A 51 9.93 22.24 -6.94
N ALA A 52 8.93 23.10 -7.15
CA ALA A 52 8.80 24.36 -6.40
C ALA A 52 8.61 24.12 -4.90
N GLY A 53 7.72 23.20 -4.52
CA GLY A 53 7.50 22.85 -3.11
C GLY A 53 8.70 22.16 -2.48
N MET A 54 9.51 21.44 -3.27
CA MET A 54 10.78 20.89 -2.80
C MET A 54 11.81 21.97 -2.50
N ALA A 55 11.99 22.91 -3.43
CA ALA A 55 12.91 24.03 -3.25
C ALA A 55 12.52 24.90 -2.04
N GLU A 56 11.22 25.16 -1.84
CA GLU A 56 10.69 25.91 -0.69
C GLU A 56 10.95 25.20 0.65
N HIS A 57 11.07 23.87 0.65
CA HIS A 57 11.21 23.06 1.85
C HIS A 57 12.55 22.34 1.96
N ALA A 58 13.56 22.73 1.17
CA ALA A 58 14.89 22.12 1.15
C ALA A 58 15.53 22.07 2.56
N GLU A 59 15.40 23.15 3.34
CA GLU A 59 15.90 23.20 4.72
C GLU A 59 15.23 22.17 5.64
N LEU A 60 13.92 21.95 5.46
CA LEU A 60 13.17 20.96 6.21
C LEU A 60 13.63 19.54 5.85
N PHE A 61 13.84 19.26 4.55
CA PHE A 61 14.34 17.97 4.10
C PHE A 61 15.73 17.67 4.67
N ASN A 62 16.65 18.64 4.61
CA ASN A 62 18.00 18.49 5.18
C ASN A 62 17.96 18.24 6.69
N LYS A 63 17.07 18.92 7.42
CA LYS A 63 16.88 18.70 8.85
C LYS A 63 16.29 17.33 9.18
N ILE A 64 15.36 16.83 8.37
CA ILE A 64 14.79 15.49 8.55
C ILE A 64 15.85 14.42 8.27
N GLN A 65 16.65 14.59 7.22
CA GLN A 65 17.71 13.67 6.83
C GLN A 65 18.79 13.51 7.92
N SER A 66 19.13 14.59 8.63
CA SER A 66 20.13 14.52 9.72
C SER A 66 19.61 13.85 10.99
N ILE A 67 18.29 13.74 11.16
CA ILE A 67 17.66 13.19 12.37
C ILE A 67 17.18 11.76 12.14
N ILE A 68 16.76 11.41 10.93
CA ILE A 68 16.07 10.15 10.64
C ILE A 68 16.82 9.37 9.56
N GLY A 69 17.30 8.17 9.90
CA GLY A 69 17.72 7.18 8.91
C GLY A 69 16.49 6.56 8.25
N PHE A 70 16.33 6.74 6.94
CA PHE A 70 15.27 6.09 6.19
C PHE A 70 15.57 4.59 6.09
N LYS A 71 14.80 3.77 6.79
CA LYS A 71 14.81 2.32 6.59
C LYS A 71 13.69 1.98 5.62
N GLN A 72 14.05 1.61 4.40
CA GLN A 72 13.07 1.10 3.45
C GLN A 72 12.40 -0.13 4.06
N GLN A 73 11.07 -0.12 4.11
CA GLN A 73 10.32 -1.29 4.54
C GLN A 73 10.34 -2.29 3.39
N VAL A 74 11.35 -3.17 3.41
CA VAL A 74 11.46 -4.26 2.43
C VAL A 74 10.42 -5.31 2.80
N THR A 75 9.52 -5.60 1.87
CA THR A 75 8.63 -6.77 1.97
C THR A 75 9.51 -8.01 2.00
N SER A 76 9.44 -8.75 3.11
CA SER A 76 10.30 -9.90 3.37
C SER A 76 9.76 -11.19 2.74
N GLY A 77 8.50 -11.21 2.33
CA GLY A 77 7.87 -12.35 1.68
C GLY A 77 7.04 -11.96 0.46
N ASP A 78 6.65 -12.98 -0.29
CA ASP A 78 5.92 -12.87 -1.56
C ASP A 78 4.52 -13.51 -1.49
N ARG A 79 4.11 -14.03 -0.33
CA ARG A 79 2.88 -14.82 -0.13
C ARG A 79 1.60 -14.11 -0.54
N PHE A 80 1.55 -12.79 -0.42
CA PHE A 80 0.39 -11.97 -0.78
C PHE A 80 0.70 -10.97 -1.90
N THR A 81 1.75 -11.21 -2.69
CA THR A 81 2.14 -10.31 -3.79
C THR A 81 0.99 -10.13 -4.78
N GLY A 82 0.55 -8.88 -4.94
CA GLY A 82 -0.56 -8.52 -5.85
C GLY A 82 -1.97 -8.75 -5.27
N GLU A 83 -2.07 -9.31 -4.06
CA GLU A 83 -3.34 -9.47 -3.37
C GLU A 83 -3.79 -8.14 -2.73
N LYS A 84 -5.07 -7.83 -2.88
CA LYS A 84 -5.72 -6.65 -2.31
C LYS A 84 -6.68 -7.10 -1.23
N ILE A 85 -6.27 -6.91 0.03
CA ILE A 85 -6.89 -7.54 1.19
C ILE A 85 -7.65 -6.50 2.01
N VAL A 86 -8.89 -6.78 2.38
CA VAL A 86 -9.68 -5.91 3.28
C VAL A 86 -9.96 -6.65 4.58
N ILE A 87 -9.64 -6.00 5.70
CA ILE A 87 -9.97 -6.51 7.03
C ILE A 87 -11.29 -5.88 7.51
N THR A 88 -12.20 -6.68 8.08
CA THR A 88 -13.50 -6.21 8.56
C THR A 88 -13.96 -6.92 9.83
N GLY A 89 -14.67 -6.19 10.70
CA GLY A 89 -15.20 -6.72 11.95
C GLY A 89 -14.23 -6.63 13.14
N PHE A 90 -12.98 -6.23 12.90
CA PHE A 90 -11.96 -6.02 13.94
C PHE A 90 -10.84 -5.11 13.39
N ARG A 91 -9.99 -4.62 14.29
CA ARG A 91 -8.74 -3.93 13.95
C ARG A 91 -7.59 -4.76 14.50
N ASP A 92 -6.65 -5.13 13.64
CA ASP A 92 -5.45 -5.88 14.02
C ASP A 92 -4.25 -5.31 13.26
N ALA A 93 -3.56 -4.37 13.90
CA ALA A 93 -2.41 -3.70 13.30
C ALA A 93 -1.21 -4.65 13.07
N ALA A 94 -1.13 -5.74 13.83
CA ALA A 94 -0.09 -6.74 13.62
C ALA A 94 -0.36 -7.55 12.35
N LEU A 95 -1.63 -7.92 12.13
CA LEU A 95 -2.06 -8.61 10.91
C LEU A 95 -1.88 -7.74 9.67
N GLU A 96 -2.23 -6.44 9.74
CA GLU A 96 -2.02 -5.49 8.63
C GLU A 96 -0.54 -5.43 8.25
N LYS A 97 0.35 -5.27 9.23
CA LYS A 97 1.80 -5.25 9.00
C LYS A 97 2.33 -6.55 8.42
N LEU A 98 1.81 -7.70 8.85
CA LEU A 98 2.21 -9.00 8.31
C LEU A 98 1.82 -9.11 6.85
N ILE A 99 0.57 -8.77 6.51
CA ILE A 99 0.09 -8.78 5.13
C ILE A 99 0.95 -7.87 4.24
N GLU A 100 1.24 -6.65 4.71
CA GLU A 100 2.10 -5.71 3.99
C GLU A 100 3.53 -6.23 3.85
N ALA A 101 4.11 -6.83 4.91
CA ALA A 101 5.45 -7.40 4.88
C ALA A 101 5.57 -8.59 3.90
N GLU A 102 4.48 -9.27 3.63
CA GLU A 102 4.37 -10.41 2.70
C GLU A 102 3.90 -9.99 1.29
N GLY A 103 3.94 -8.69 0.97
CA GLY A 103 3.67 -8.15 -0.36
C GLY A 103 2.20 -7.82 -0.66
N GLY A 104 1.30 -7.95 0.32
CA GLY A 104 -0.12 -7.66 0.17
C GLY A 104 -0.48 -6.19 0.37
N GLU A 105 -1.50 -5.71 -0.35
CA GLU A 105 -2.03 -4.36 -0.19
C GLU A 105 -3.27 -4.38 0.71
N VAL A 106 -3.17 -3.81 1.92
CA VAL A 106 -4.32 -3.66 2.83
C VAL A 106 -5.18 -2.46 2.40
N GLN A 107 -6.46 -2.71 2.16
CA GLN A 107 -7.43 -1.71 1.73
C GLN A 107 -8.54 -1.50 2.76
N SER A 108 -9.04 -0.27 2.85
CA SER A 108 -10.12 0.09 3.80
C SER A 108 -11.53 -0.19 3.27
N SER A 109 -11.68 -0.38 1.95
CA SER A 109 -12.95 -0.56 1.26
C SER A 109 -12.92 -1.74 0.31
N VAL A 110 -14.02 -2.50 0.24
CA VAL A 110 -14.21 -3.56 -0.77
C VAL A 110 -14.50 -2.93 -2.13
N SER A 111 -13.77 -3.36 -3.15
CA SER A 111 -13.92 -2.96 -4.55
C SER A 111 -13.90 -4.18 -5.48
N SER A 112 -14.16 -3.99 -6.77
CA SER A 112 -14.02 -5.07 -7.77
C SER A 112 -12.58 -5.57 -7.95
N LYS A 113 -11.59 -4.81 -7.46
CA LYS A 113 -10.17 -5.17 -7.50
C LYS A 113 -9.71 -5.90 -6.22
N THR A 114 -10.56 -5.97 -5.21
CA THR A 114 -10.25 -6.66 -3.95
C THR A 114 -10.23 -8.16 -4.21
N THR A 115 -9.18 -8.85 -3.78
CA THR A 115 -9.00 -10.29 -4.01
C THR A 115 -9.42 -11.11 -2.79
N MET A 116 -9.24 -10.56 -1.59
CA MET A 116 -9.54 -11.26 -0.33
C MET A 116 -10.14 -10.32 0.73
N VAL A 117 -11.05 -10.86 1.54
CA VAL A 117 -11.62 -10.19 2.71
C VAL A 117 -11.48 -11.09 3.93
N ILE A 118 -10.83 -10.57 4.97
CA ILE A 118 -10.66 -11.24 6.27
C ILE A 118 -11.69 -10.65 7.23
N ALA A 119 -12.61 -11.48 7.69
CA ALA A 119 -13.68 -11.09 8.60
C ALA A 119 -13.49 -11.68 10.01
N ALA A 120 -13.94 -10.99 11.05
CA ALA A 120 -14.01 -11.59 12.40
C ALA A 120 -14.91 -12.83 12.41
N SER A 121 -16.00 -12.79 11.64
CA SER A 121 -16.89 -13.91 11.38
C SER A 121 -17.49 -13.74 9.98
N THR A 122 -17.60 -14.85 9.23
CA THR A 122 -18.24 -14.89 7.90
C THR A 122 -19.77 -14.88 7.98
N SER A 123 -20.35 -15.12 9.15
CA SER A 123 -21.81 -15.17 9.34
C SER A 123 -22.48 -13.79 9.50
N GLY A 124 -21.71 -12.71 9.49
CA GLY A 124 -22.23 -11.36 9.71
C GLY A 124 -22.89 -10.72 8.48
N SER A 125 -23.85 -9.82 8.72
CA SER A 125 -24.46 -8.98 7.67
C SER A 125 -23.85 -7.59 7.57
N SER A 126 -22.54 -7.46 7.83
CA SER A 126 -21.87 -6.15 7.79
C SER A 126 -21.95 -5.56 6.37
N GLY A 127 -22.02 -4.23 6.24
CA GLY A 127 -22.14 -3.58 4.93
C GLY A 127 -21.00 -3.94 3.96
N LYS A 128 -19.82 -4.32 4.49
CA LYS A 128 -18.68 -4.80 3.69
C LYS A 128 -18.89 -6.24 3.22
N LEU A 129 -19.45 -7.12 4.05
CA LEU A 129 -19.74 -8.52 3.69
C LEU A 129 -20.84 -8.61 2.63
N LYS A 130 -21.91 -7.82 2.76
CA LYS A 130 -22.96 -7.72 1.73
C LYS A 130 -22.38 -7.35 0.37
N LYS A 131 -21.50 -6.33 0.35
CA LYS A 131 -20.83 -5.88 -0.87
C LYS A 131 -19.95 -6.96 -1.51
N VAL A 132 -19.31 -7.82 -0.71
CA VAL A 132 -18.56 -8.99 -1.21
C VAL A 132 -19.50 -9.97 -1.89
N HIS A 133 -20.59 -10.35 -1.22
CA HIS A 133 -21.58 -11.25 -1.79
C HIS A 133 -22.20 -10.68 -3.07
N ASP A 134 -22.56 -9.40 -3.08
CA ASP A 134 -23.12 -8.75 -4.27
C ASP A 134 -22.15 -8.78 -5.46
N LEU A 135 -20.86 -8.49 -5.23
CA LEU A 135 -19.85 -8.50 -6.28
C LEU A 135 -19.56 -9.91 -6.80
N ASN A 136 -19.52 -10.90 -5.91
CA ASN A 136 -19.31 -12.31 -6.27
C ASN A 136 -20.52 -12.87 -7.03
N ASN A 137 -21.75 -12.64 -6.53
CA ASN A 137 -22.98 -13.10 -7.15
C ASN A 137 -23.22 -12.44 -8.51
N SER A 138 -22.80 -11.18 -8.67
CA SER A 138 -22.88 -10.47 -9.96
C SER A 138 -21.80 -10.91 -10.97
N GLY A 139 -20.88 -11.82 -10.59
CA GLY A 139 -19.76 -12.25 -11.43
C GLY A 139 -18.74 -11.14 -11.74
N LYS A 140 -18.82 -9.99 -11.06
CA LYS A 140 -17.97 -8.82 -11.33
C LYS A 140 -16.60 -8.92 -10.66
N ALA A 141 -16.48 -9.75 -9.63
CA ALA A 141 -15.24 -10.04 -8.93
C ALA A 141 -15.30 -11.46 -8.35
N ASN A 142 -14.14 -12.04 -8.10
CA ASN A 142 -14.01 -13.31 -7.36
C ASN A 142 -13.24 -13.02 -6.07
N ILE A 143 -13.97 -12.56 -5.06
CA ILE A 143 -13.40 -12.15 -3.78
C ILE A 143 -13.47 -13.31 -2.79
N LYS A 144 -12.32 -13.76 -2.29
CA LYS A 144 -12.23 -14.80 -1.26
C LYS A 144 -12.65 -14.23 0.09
N LEU A 145 -13.71 -14.78 0.70
CA LEU A 145 -14.14 -14.41 2.05
C LEU A 145 -13.67 -15.48 3.04
N ILE A 146 -12.87 -15.08 4.04
CA ILE A 146 -12.30 -15.97 5.05
C ILE A 146 -12.47 -15.37 6.46
N ASP A 147 -12.72 -16.20 7.47
CA ASP A 147 -12.68 -15.74 8.85
C ASP A 147 -11.23 -15.65 9.38
N LEU A 148 -11.05 -14.93 10.48
CA LEU A 148 -9.74 -14.75 11.10
C LEU A 148 -9.12 -16.07 11.55
N ALA A 149 -9.90 -17.02 12.08
CA ALA A 149 -9.38 -18.28 12.60
C ALA A 149 -8.80 -19.16 11.46
N THR A 150 -9.56 -19.29 10.37
CA THR A 150 -9.18 -20.00 9.16
C THR A 150 -8.00 -19.31 8.50
N PHE A 151 -7.98 -17.98 8.45
CA PHE A 151 -6.84 -17.23 7.91
C PHE A 151 -5.57 -17.53 8.70
N ARG A 152 -5.63 -17.49 10.04
CA ARG A 152 -4.47 -17.81 10.89
C ARG A 152 -4.01 -19.24 10.67
N LYS A 153 -4.93 -20.21 10.61
CA LYS A 153 -4.57 -21.60 10.38
C LYS A 153 -3.94 -21.85 9.00
N GLN A 154 -4.49 -21.22 7.97
CA GLN A 154 -4.08 -21.43 6.59
C GLN A 154 -2.76 -20.72 6.24
N TYR A 155 -2.52 -19.53 6.81
CA TYR A 155 -1.40 -18.67 6.41
C TYR A 155 -0.36 -18.44 7.51
N LEU A 156 -0.71 -18.63 8.79
CA LEU A 156 0.21 -18.42 9.93
C LEU A 156 0.62 -19.71 10.64
N GLU A 157 -0.21 -20.77 10.62
CA GLU A 157 0.10 -22.05 11.28
C GLU A 157 0.69 -23.12 10.35
N GLN A 158 0.97 -22.81 9.07
CA GLN A 158 1.79 -23.74 8.31
C GLN A 158 3.20 -23.74 8.91
N PRO A 159 3.71 -24.91 9.36
CA PRO A 159 5.09 -24.97 9.81
C PRO A 159 5.95 -24.49 8.66
N ALA A 160 6.94 -23.65 8.97
CA ALA A 160 8.05 -23.39 8.08
C ALA A 160 8.43 -24.72 7.42
N SER A 161 8.09 -24.87 6.14
CA SER A 161 8.53 -26.03 5.38
C SER A 161 10.04 -25.95 5.45
N THR A 162 10.60 -26.89 6.21
CA THR A 162 12.00 -27.20 6.35
C THR A 162 12.73 -26.95 5.05
N GLY A 163 13.37 -25.79 4.94
CA GLY A 163 14.39 -25.51 3.95
C GLY A 163 15.73 -25.79 4.61
N LEU A 164 15.99 -27.05 4.94
CA LEU A 164 17.32 -27.57 5.19
C LEU A 164 17.55 -28.73 4.20
N GLU A 165 18.72 -28.66 3.58
CA GLU A 165 19.37 -29.61 2.66
C GLU A 165 18.95 -29.47 1.18
N PHE A 166 19.86 -29.16 0.25
CA PHE A 166 21.29 -29.50 0.15
C PHE A 166 22.21 -28.30 -0.10
#